data_AF-A0A428WST0-F1
#
_entry.id   AF-A0A428WST0-F1
#
_cell.length_a   1.000
_cell.length_b   1.000
_cell.length_c   1.000
_cell.angle_alpha   90.00
_cell.angle_beta   90.00
_cell.angle_gamma   90.00
#
_symmetry.space_group_name_H-M   'P 1'
#
loop_
_entity.id
_entity.type
_entity.pdbx_description
1 polymer ?
#
loop_
_entity_poly.entity_id
_entity_poly.type
_entity_poly.pdbx_seq_one_letter_code
_entity_poly.pdbx_strand_id
1 'polypeptide(L)' 'MATNSRILTGWFKSSYSNAGGSCVETRFTTDATLVRDSKDRRPDSPVIEFAPAAWTSFLAIMTRDDS' A
#
# COMPACT_ATOMS: atom_id res chain seq x y z
N MET A 1 13.64 -15.86 -14.35
CA MET A 1 12.98 -14.62 -13.90
C MET A 1 11.87 -15.04 -12.94
N ALA A 2 12.10 -14.95 -11.63
CA ALA A 2 11.10 -15.36 -10.64
C ALA A 2 10.21 -14.16 -10.33
N THR A 3 8.98 -14.16 -10.86
CA THR A 3 7.95 -13.24 -10.39
C THR A 3 7.59 -13.67 -8.98
N ASN A 4 8.25 -13.08 -7.98
CA ASN A 4 7.99 -13.34 -6.57
C ASN A 4 6.72 -12.60 -6.16
N SER A 5 5.61 -12.89 -6.84
CA SER A 5 4.28 -12.41 -6.52
C SER A 5 3.85 -13.15 -5.27
N ARG A 6 4.25 -12.66 -4.10
CA ARG A 6 3.52 -13.02 -2.88
C ARG A 6 2.08 -12.59 -3.13
N ILE A 7 1.19 -13.57 -3.32
CA ILE A 7 -0.24 -13.33 -3.27
C ILE A 7 -0.52 -12.96 -1.80
N LEU A 8 -0.46 -11.67 -1.49
CA LEU A 8 -0.69 -11.16 -0.15
C LEU A 8 -2.22 -11.10 0.03
N THR A 9 -2.75 -12.07 0.77
CA THR A 9 -4.15 -12.08 1.16
C THR A 9 -4.33 -11.17 2.37
N GLY A 10 -5.08 -10.07 2.20
CA GLY A 10 -5.35 -9.12 3.28
C GLY A 10 -4.32 -8.00 3.39
N TRP A 11 -4.20 -7.42 4.60
CA TRP A 11 -3.30 -6.30 4.88
C TRP A 11 -1.85 -6.76 5.03
N PHE A 12 -0.92 -6.06 4.39
CA PHE A 12 0.51 -6.31 4.53
C PHE A 12 1.29 -5.00 4.71
N LYS A 13 2.40 -5.07 5.45
CA LYS A 13 3.28 -3.92 5.66
C LYS A 13 4.24 -3.72 4.48
N SER A 14 4.52 -2.46 4.14
CA SER A 14 5.61 -2.12 3.22
C SER A 14 6.96 -2.58 3.78
N SER A 15 7.87 -3.05 2.92
CA SER A 15 9.25 -3.43 3.27
C SER A 15 10.09 -2.26 3.78
N TYR A 16 9.64 -1.02 3.55
CA TYR A 16 10.30 0.21 4.04
C TYR A 16 9.84 0.62 5.45
N SER A 17 8.98 -0.18 6.09
CA SER A 17 8.50 0.05 7.46
C SER A 17 9.58 -0.31 8.48
N ASN A 18 10.52 0.60 8.74
CA ASN A 18 11.47 0.44 9.86
C ASN A 18 10.84 0.89 11.19
N ALA A 19 11.43 0.50 12.32
CA ALA A 19 10.93 0.80 13.68
C ALA A 19 10.78 2.31 14.02
N GLY A 20 11.25 3.20 13.14
CA GLY A 20 11.34 4.66 13.34
C GLY A 20 10.08 5.49 13.04
N GLY A 21 8.94 4.89 12.68
CA GLY A 21 7.65 5.54 13.00
C GLY A 21 6.66 5.89 11.89
N SER A 22 6.87 5.53 10.63
CA SER A 22 5.87 5.77 9.55
C SER A 22 5.55 4.49 8.80
N CYS A 23 4.87 3.56 9.48
CA CYS A 23 4.58 2.22 8.96
C CYS A 23 3.18 2.22 8.33
N VAL A 24 3.10 2.08 7.01
CA VAL A 24 1.83 1.89 6.28
C VAL A 24 1.55 0.41 6.03
N GLU A 25 0.26 0.06 6.04
CA GLU A 25 -0.23 -1.20 5.52
C GLU A 25 -1.04 -0.97 4.25
N THR A 26 -0.89 -1.89 3.31
CA THR A 26 -1.67 -1.90 2.08
C THR A 26 -2.42 -3.21 1.93
N ARG A 27 -3.56 -3.16 1.24
CA ARG A 27 -4.33 -4.34 0.85
C ARG A 27 -4.82 -4.16 -0.58
N PHE A 28 -4.54 -5.14 -1.42
CA PHE A 28 -5.05 -5.19 -2.78
C PHE A 28 -6.37 -5.93 -2.81
N THR A 29 -7.32 -5.38 -3.56
CA THR A 29 -8.60 -6.00 -3.90
C THR A 29 -8.74 -6.00 -5.41
N THR A 30 -9.81 -6.63 -5.94
CA THR A 30 -10.06 -6.62 -7.38
C THR A 30 -10.27 -5.21 -7.92
N ASP A 31 -10.92 -4.35 -7.14
CA ASP A 31 -11.42 -3.06 -7.62
C ASP A 31 -10.71 -1.85 -6.99
N ALA A 32 -9.85 -2.08 -6.00
CA ALA A 32 -9.19 -0.99 -5.29
C ALA A 32 -7.88 -1.40 -4.58
N THR A 33 -7.04 -0.39 -4.34
CA THR A 33 -5.93 -0.46 -3.39
C THR A 33 -6.31 0.30 -2.12
N LEU A 34 -6.23 -0.38 -0.98
CA LEU A 34 -6.51 0.19 0.33
C LEU A 34 -5.19 0.48 1.04
N VAL A 35 -5.09 1.65 1.69
CA VAL A 35 -3.93 2.09 2.45
C VAL A 35 -4.37 2.59 3.82
N ARG A 36 -3.67 2.18 4.88
CA ARG A 36 -3.89 2.68 6.25
C ARG A 36 -2.59 2.82 7.03
N ASP A 37 -2.66 3.57 8.12
CA ASP A 37 -1.58 3.56 9.12
C ASP A 37 -1.59 2.22 9.88
N SER A 38 -0.43 1.59 10.00
CA SER A 38 -0.31 0.28 10.63
C SER A 38 -0.50 0.28 12.15
N LYS A 39 -0.50 1.46 12.79
CA LYS A 39 -0.79 1.69 14.21
C LYS A 39 -2.30 1.78 14.43
N ASP A 40 -3.05 2.23 13.43
CA ASP A 40 -4.49 2.38 13.48
C ASP A 40 -5.19 1.15 12.88
N ARG A 41 -5.18 0.02 13.59
CA ARG A 41 -5.79 -1.25 13.15
C ARG A 41 -7.24 -1.49 13.61
N ARG A 42 -7.87 -0.50 14.24
CA ARG A 42 -9.23 -0.64 14.77
C ARG A 42 -10.24 -0.83 13.61
N PRO A 43 -11.36 -1.53 13.83
CA PRO A 43 -12.35 -1.79 12.76
C PRO A 43 -12.88 -0.52 12.08
N ASP A 44 -12.89 0.59 12.79
CA ASP A 44 -13.36 1.92 12.42
C ASP A 44 -12.22 2.88 12.00
N SER A 45 -10.99 2.38 11.93
CA SER A 45 -9.85 3.20 11.52
C SER A 45 -10.01 3.72 10.09
N PRO A 46 -9.59 4.97 9.81
CA PRO A 46 -9.61 5.52 8.47
C PRO A 46 -8.78 4.68 7.49
N VAL A 47 -9.37 4.39 6.33
CA VAL A 47 -8.71 3.74 5.19
C VAL A 47 -8.82 4.67 3.99
N ILE A 48 -7.69 4.90 3.33
CA ILE A 48 -7.67 5.58 2.03
C ILE A 48 -7.85 4.52 0.96
N GLU A 49 -8.85 4.71 0.10
CA GLU A 49 -9.15 3.83 -1.02
C GLU A 49 -8.77 4.49 -2.34
N PHE A 50 -7.99 3.79 -3.15
CA PHE A 50 -7.62 4.21 -4.49
C PHE A 50 -8.28 3.29 -5.50
N ALA A 51 -9.01 3.89 -6.46
CA ALA A 51 -9.38 3.20 -7.68
C ALA A 51 -8.12 2.77 -8.46
N PRO A 52 -8.16 1.72 -9.30
CA PRO A 52 -6.95 1.14 -9.88
C PRO A 52 -6.17 2.14 -10.73
N ALA A 53 -6.87 2.94 -11.54
CA ALA A 53 -6.24 3.98 -12.36
C ALA A 53 -5.56 5.07 -11.51
N ALA A 54 -6.20 5.49 -10.41
CA ALA A 54 -5.64 6.48 -9.50
C ALA A 54 -4.38 5.96 -8.80
N TRP A 55 -4.38 4.69 -8.40
CA TRP A 55 -3.20 4.02 -7.83
C TRP A 55 -2.04 3.97 -8.82
N THR A 56 -2.30 3.63 -10.09
CA THR A 56 -1.28 3.64 -11.14
C THR A 56 -0.71 5.05 -11.38
N SER A 57 -1.57 6.06 -11.48
CA SER A 57 -1.13 7.45 -11.66
C SER A 57 -0.31 7.95 -10.48
N PHE A 58 -0.72 7.63 -9.25
CA PHE A 58 0.00 7.96 -8.04
C PHE A 58 1.42 7.39 -8.04
N LEU A 59 1.56 6.09 -8.36
CA LEU A 59 2.87 5.45 -8.47
C LEU A 59 3.72 6.07 -9.57
N ALA A 60 3.14 6.36 -10.74
CA ALA A 60 3.87 6.96 -11.86
C ALA A 60 4.46 8.35 -11.51
N ILE A 61 3.77 9.13 -10.68
CA ILE A 61 4.28 10.40 -10.16
C ILE A 61 5.43 10.16 -9.19
N MET A 62 5.30 9.18 -8.30
CA MET A 62 6.33 8.87 -7.29
C MET A 62 7.60 8.25 -7.87
N THR A 63 7.49 7.48 -8.96
CA THR A 63 8.66 6.86 -9.62
C THR A 63 9.37 7.80 -10.58
N ARG A 64 8.81 8.99 -10.85
CA ARG A 64 9.41 10.05 -11.67
C ARG A 64 10.32 10.98 -10.87
N ASP A 65 10.84 10.51 -9.75
CA ASP A 65 11.94 11.16 -9.07
C ASP A 65 13.20 10.94 -9.92
N ASP A 66 13.49 11.90 -10.81
CA ASP A 66 14.75 12.02 -11.53
C ASP A 66 15.87 12.21 -10.49
N SER A 67 16.55 11.12 -10.13
CA SER A 67 17.86 11.10 -9.44
C SER A 67 18.93 10.53 -10.37
#